data_AF-A0A8T6II74-F1
#
_entry.id   AF-A0A8T6II74-F1
#
_cell.length_a   1.000
_cell.length_b   1.000
_cell.length_c   1.000
_cell.angle_alpha   90.00
_cell.angle_beta   90.00
_cell.angle_gamma   90.00
#
_symmetry.space_group_name_H-M   'P 1'
#
loop_
_entity.id
_entity.type
_entity.pdbx_description
1 polymer ?
#
loop_
_entity_poly.entity_id
_entity_poly.type
_entity_poly.pdbx_seq_one_letter_code
_entity_poly.pdbx_strand_id
1 'polypeptide(L)'
;MLADLLRIKRRREDDAVAAVAEAKAALERRREACRAKERELEEYRTWQVAEKERLYAKVHHRNVTKDILEKYREQLGMIRQRELQIEEERTQAEREAADAQGTLERAQQRRIEAHREVVKFEEYQQTLDAERLRDAQRKEDEETEDVVSSRFRT
;
A
#
# COMPACT_ATOMS: atom_id res chain seq x y z
N MET A 1 -1.94 -24.77 23.93
CA MET A 1 -1.53 -23.40 24.30
C MET A 1 -0.47 -22.83 23.34
N LEU A 2 0.76 -23.36 23.27
CA LEU A 2 1.79 -22.81 22.36
C LEU A 2 1.44 -23.00 20.86
N ALA A 3 0.93 -24.18 20.49
CA ALA A 3 0.45 -24.45 19.13
C ALA A 3 -0.71 -23.50 18.71
N ASP A 4 -1.61 -23.18 19.64
CA ASP A 4 -2.70 -22.23 19.40
C ASP A 4 -2.18 -20.81 19.18
N LEU A 5 -1.20 -20.39 19.98
CA LEU A 5 -0.53 -19.10 19.82
C LEU A 5 0.20 -19.02 18.48
N LEU A 6 0.93 -20.05 18.08
CA LEU A 6 1.62 -20.10 16.79
C LEU A 6 0.63 -20.03 15.62
N ARG A 7 -0.51 -20.73 15.72
CA ARG A 7 -1.61 -20.63 14.72
C ARG A 7 -2.14 -19.19 14.60
N ILE A 8 -2.35 -18.50 15.72
CA ILE A 8 -2.79 -17.10 15.72
C ILE A 8 -1.73 -16.20 15.09
N LYS A 9 -0.44 -16.42 15.39
CA LYS A 9 0.67 -15.62 14.84
C LYS A 9 0.79 -15.80 13.33
N ARG A 10 0.74 -17.04 12.83
CA ARG A 10 0.73 -17.33 11.38
C ARG A 10 -0.44 -16.65 10.67
N ARG A 11 -1.64 -16.72 11.25
CA ARG A 11 -2.80 -16.00 10.69
C ARG A 11 -2.57 -14.49 10.61
N ARG A 12 -1.97 -13.88 11.63
CA ARG A 12 -1.65 -12.45 11.61
C ARG A 12 -0.58 -12.09 10.57
N GLU A 13 0.36 -13.00 10.32
CA GLU A 13 1.32 -12.84 9.23
C GLU A 13 0.63 -12.91 7.87
N ASP A 14 -0.26 -13.88 7.66
CA ASP A 14 -1.07 -13.99 6.43
C ASP A 14 -1.91 -12.73 6.19
N ASP A 15 -2.59 -12.24 7.23
CA ASP A 15 -3.36 -10.99 7.19
C ASP A 15 -2.45 -9.79 6.83
N ALA A 16 -1.23 -9.74 7.37
CA ALA A 16 -0.27 -8.69 7.05
C ALA A 16 0.26 -8.78 5.60
N VAL A 17 0.45 -10.00 5.07
CA VAL A 17 0.80 -10.21 3.66
C VAL A 17 -0.33 -9.73 2.75
N ALA A 18 -1.58 -10.07 3.07
CA ALA A 18 -2.75 -9.60 2.33
C ALA A 18 -2.86 -8.07 2.37
N ALA A 19 -2.66 -7.45 3.54
CA ALA A 19 -2.69 -6.00 3.68
C ALA A 19 -1.61 -5.29 2.85
N VAL A 20 -0.41 -5.88 2.73
CA VAL A 20 0.65 -5.35 1.84
C VAL A 20 0.21 -5.42 0.37
N ALA A 21 -0.40 -6.53 -0.06
CA ALA A 21 -0.88 -6.68 -1.43
C ALA A 21 -1.97 -5.65 -1.76
N GLU A 22 -2.93 -5.46 -0.85
CA GLU A 22 -3.99 -4.45 -0.99
C GLU A 22 -3.42 -3.02 -1.05
N ALA A 23 -2.48 -2.69 -0.16
CA ALA A 23 -1.84 -1.38 -0.15
C ALA A 23 -1.05 -1.10 -1.44
N LYS A 24 -0.37 -2.12 -2.01
CA LYS A 24 0.29 -2.00 -3.31
C LYS A 24 -0.71 -1.72 -4.44
N ALA A 25 -1.81 -2.48 -4.49
CA ALA A 25 -2.85 -2.28 -5.49
C ALA A 25 -3.54 -0.92 -5.35
N ALA A 26 -3.72 -0.42 -4.12
CA ALA A 26 -4.23 0.93 -3.88
C ALA A 26 -3.25 2.00 -4.39
N LEU A 27 -1.96 1.89 -4.06
CA LEU A 27 -0.93 2.81 -4.53
C LEU A 27 -0.85 2.88 -6.06
N GLU A 28 -0.88 1.74 -6.76
CA GLU A 28 -0.84 1.73 -8.21
C GLU A 28 -2.07 2.41 -8.84
N ARG A 29 -3.27 2.15 -8.31
CA ARG A 29 -4.49 2.87 -8.75
C ARG A 29 -4.38 4.38 -8.55
N ARG A 30 -3.78 4.83 -7.43
CA ARG A 30 -3.58 6.28 -7.19
C ARG A 30 -2.53 6.87 -8.14
N ARG A 31 -1.45 6.15 -8.43
CA ARG A 31 -0.45 6.56 -9.43
C ARG A 31 -1.04 6.64 -10.84
N GLU A 32 -1.92 5.72 -11.21
CA GLU A 32 -2.67 5.78 -12.47
C GLU A 32 -3.57 7.01 -12.54
N ALA A 33 -4.27 7.35 -11.45
CA ALA A 33 -5.07 8.57 -11.38
C ALA A 33 -4.22 9.84 -11.55
N CYS A 34 -3.02 9.90 -10.95
CA CYS A 34 -2.08 11.01 -11.17
C CYS A 34 -1.69 11.12 -12.65
N ARG A 35 -1.30 10.00 -13.28
CA ARG A 35 -0.94 9.96 -14.70
C ARG A 35 -2.10 10.39 -15.60
N ALA A 36 -3.33 10.00 -15.25
CA ALA A 36 -4.52 10.42 -16.00
C ALA A 36 -4.75 11.93 -15.89
N LYS A 37 -4.60 12.51 -14.70
CA LYS A 37 -4.73 13.97 -14.49
C LYS A 37 -3.62 14.77 -15.13
N GLU A 38 -2.41 14.24 -15.16
CA GLU A 38 -1.28 14.86 -15.87
C GLU A 38 -1.55 14.91 -17.38
N ARG A 39 -2.04 13.82 -17.97
CA ARG A 39 -2.48 13.81 -19.38
C ARG A 39 -3.63 14.76 -19.64
N GLU A 40 -4.65 14.79 -18.78
CA GLU A 40 -5.77 15.72 -18.91
C GLU A 40 -5.27 17.18 -18.93
N LEU A 41 -4.31 17.52 -18.06
CA LEU A 41 -3.73 18.87 -18.01
C LEU A 41 -2.92 19.20 -19.27
N GLU A 42 -2.13 18.27 -19.77
CA GLU A 42 -1.37 18.43 -21.02
C GLU A 42 -2.30 18.67 -22.22
N GLU A 43 -3.30 17.80 -22.39
CA GLU A 43 -4.32 17.92 -23.43
C GLU A 43 -5.08 19.25 -23.33
N TYR A 44 -5.45 19.63 -22.11
CA TYR A 44 -6.14 20.89 -21.84
C TYR A 44 -5.27 22.10 -22.19
N ARG A 45 -3.98 22.08 -21.87
CA ARG A 45 -3.02 23.14 -22.22
C ARG A 45 -2.86 23.27 -23.74
N THR A 46 -2.77 22.15 -24.46
CA THR A 46 -2.74 22.18 -25.93
C THR A 46 -4.02 22.78 -26.51
N TRP A 47 -5.18 22.32 -26.04
CA TRP A 47 -6.48 22.86 -26.46
C TRP A 47 -6.59 24.36 -26.14
N GLN A 48 -6.16 24.76 -24.94
CA GLN A 48 -6.23 26.13 -24.45
C GLN A 48 -5.50 27.10 -25.39
N VAL A 49 -4.34 26.74 -25.92
CA VAL A 49 -3.58 27.60 -26.84
C VAL A 49 -4.40 27.87 -28.11
N ALA A 50 -4.90 26.80 -28.75
CA ALA A 50 -5.71 26.92 -29.96
C ALA A 50 -7.00 27.72 -29.71
N GLU A 51 -7.65 27.51 -28.56
CA GLU A 51 -8.88 28.22 -28.22
C GLU A 51 -8.63 29.70 -27.94
N LYS A 52 -7.53 30.05 -27.26
CA LYS A 52 -7.12 31.46 -27.05
C LYS A 52 -6.87 32.16 -28.38
N GLU A 53 -6.19 31.52 -29.33
CA GLU A 53 -5.97 32.06 -30.68
C GLU A 53 -7.29 32.27 -31.44
N ARG A 54 -8.21 31.28 -31.38
CA ARG A 54 -9.54 31.37 -31.99
C ARG A 54 -10.37 32.53 -31.41
N LEU A 55 -10.36 32.68 -30.08
CA LEU A 55 -11.04 33.77 -29.39
C LEU A 55 -10.45 35.13 -29.79
N TYR A 56 -9.11 35.22 -29.86
CA TYR A 56 -8.42 36.44 -30.30
C TYR A 56 -8.80 36.84 -31.72
N ALA A 57 -8.74 35.90 -32.68
CA ALA A 57 -9.12 36.15 -34.08
C ALA A 57 -10.58 36.65 -34.20
N LYS A 58 -11.50 36.08 -33.42
CA LYS A 58 -12.91 36.47 -33.40
C LYS A 58 -13.13 37.92 -32.97
N VAL A 59 -12.29 38.45 -32.07
CA VAL A 59 -12.35 39.84 -31.61
C VAL A 59 -11.60 40.77 -32.58
N HIS A 60 -10.45 40.33 -33.11
CA HIS A 60 -9.60 41.13 -33.97
C HIS A 60 -10.25 41.52 -35.32
N HIS A 61 -11.15 40.70 -35.85
CA HIS A 61 -11.82 40.95 -37.15
C HIS A 61 -13.20 41.65 -37.05
N ARG A 62 -13.56 42.23 -35.90
CA ARG A 62 -14.87 42.89 -35.68
C ARG A 62 -14.70 44.34 -35.24
N ASN A 63 -15.72 45.17 -35.46
CA ASN A 63 -15.86 46.43 -34.74
C ASN A 63 -16.05 46.11 -33.26
N VAL A 64 -14.97 46.26 -32.50
CA VAL A 64 -14.88 45.86 -31.10
C VAL A 64 -15.75 46.79 -30.25
N THR A 65 -16.86 46.27 -29.72
CA THR A 65 -17.67 46.96 -28.72
C THR A 65 -17.27 46.51 -27.31
N LYS A 66 -17.63 47.30 -26.30
CA LYS A 66 -17.37 46.99 -24.88
C LYS A 66 -17.92 45.61 -24.48
N ASP A 67 -19.13 45.27 -24.92
CA ASP A 67 -19.78 43.98 -24.67
C ASP A 67 -18.98 42.79 -25.25
N ILE A 68 -18.41 42.94 -26.44
CA ILE A 68 -17.57 41.90 -27.06
C ILE A 68 -16.28 41.69 -26.25
N LEU A 69 -15.66 42.76 -25.75
CA LEU A 69 -14.47 42.67 -24.90
C LEU A 69 -14.76 42.08 -23.52
N GLU A 70 -15.94 42.34 -22.95
CA GLU A 70 -16.37 41.73 -21.69
C GLU A 70 -16.55 40.23 -21.86
N LYS A 71 -17.29 39.79 -22.88
CA LYS A 71 -17.46 38.35 -23.20
C LYS A 71 -16.13 37.65 -23.47
N TYR A 72 -15.23 38.28 -24.20
CA TYR A 72 -13.88 37.73 -24.44
C TYR A 72 -13.10 37.53 -23.12
N ARG A 73 -13.14 38.52 -22.21
CA ARG A 73 -12.50 38.42 -20.90
C ARG A 73 -13.11 37.32 -20.04
N GLU A 74 -14.44 37.19 -20.03
CA GLU A 74 -15.14 36.12 -19.33
C GLU A 74 -14.71 34.74 -19.85
N GLN A 75 -14.67 34.56 -21.18
CA GLN A 75 -14.25 33.29 -21.79
C GLN A 75 -12.81 32.92 -21.44
N LEU A 76 -11.88 33.89 -21.49
CA LEU A 76 -10.51 33.68 -21.02
C LEU A 76 -10.44 33.35 -19.52
N GLY A 77 -11.29 33.99 -18.71
CA GLY A 77 -11.44 33.71 -17.29
C GLY A 77 -11.86 32.26 -17.03
N MET A 78 -12.89 31.78 -17.73
CA MET A 78 -13.37 30.40 -17.64
C MET A 78 -12.28 29.39 -18.01
N ILE A 79 -11.53 29.67 -19.08
CA ILE A 79 -10.44 28.81 -19.53
C ILE A 79 -9.33 28.70 -18.47
N ARG A 80 -8.96 29.82 -17.82
CA ARG A 80 -7.97 29.83 -16.74
C ARG A 80 -8.49 29.14 -15.48
N GLN A 81 -9.75 29.37 -15.13
CA GLN A 81 -10.37 28.74 -13.97
C GLN A 81 -10.42 27.22 -14.12
N ARG A 82 -10.74 26.72 -15.31
CA ARG A 82 -10.73 25.27 -15.56
C ARG A 82 -9.31 24.68 -15.54
N GLU A 83 -8.30 25.40 -16.04
CA GLU A 83 -6.89 24.96 -15.88
C GLU A 83 -6.52 24.80 -14.41
N LEU A 84 -6.80 25.83 -13.60
CA LEU A 84 -6.55 25.83 -12.16
C LEU A 84 -7.25 24.66 -11.47
N GLN A 85 -8.50 24.37 -11.84
CA GLN A 85 -9.24 23.24 -11.28
C GLN A 85 -8.54 21.90 -11.61
N ILE A 86 -8.07 21.70 -12.84
CA ILE A 86 -7.36 20.47 -13.23
C ILE A 86 -6.03 20.36 -12.47
N GLU A 87 -5.32 21.47 -12.28
CA GLU A 87 -4.09 21.53 -11.48
C GLU A 87 -4.35 21.18 -10.00
N GLU A 88 -5.40 21.72 -9.40
CA GLU A 88 -5.82 21.38 -8.03
C GLU A 88 -6.17 19.89 -7.89
N GLU A 89 -6.92 19.34 -8.85
CA GLU A 89 -7.25 17.91 -8.91
C GLU A 89 -6.00 17.03 -9.07
N ARG A 90 -5.02 17.46 -9.87
CA ARG A 90 -3.71 16.78 -10.01
C ARG A 90 -2.95 16.79 -8.68
N THR A 91 -2.83 17.95 -8.03
CA THR A 91 -2.13 18.06 -6.73
C THR A 91 -2.82 17.22 -5.66
N GLN A 92 -4.15 17.16 -5.67
CA GLN A 92 -4.89 16.29 -4.76
C GLN A 92 -4.60 14.80 -5.02
N ALA A 93 -4.59 14.38 -6.29
CA ALA A 93 -4.24 13.00 -6.65
C ALA A 93 -2.79 12.64 -6.22
N GLU A 94 -1.84 13.56 -6.37
CA GLU A 94 -0.46 13.38 -5.91
C GLU A 94 -0.36 13.18 -4.40
N ARG A 95 -1.12 13.97 -3.62
CA ARG A 95 -1.20 13.80 -2.15
C ARG A 95 -1.77 12.43 -1.78
N GLU A 96 -2.85 12.01 -2.43
CA GLU A 96 -3.45 10.70 -2.19
C GLU A 96 -2.49 9.54 -2.54
N ALA A 97 -1.68 9.70 -3.59
CA ALA A 97 -0.64 8.73 -3.93
C ALA A 97 0.48 8.69 -2.88
N ALA A 98 0.88 9.84 -2.34
CA ALA A 98 1.86 9.91 -1.25
C ALA A 98 1.33 9.27 0.05
N ASP A 99 0.06 9.51 0.40
CA ASP A 99 -0.58 8.88 1.55
C ASP A 99 -0.71 7.35 1.40
N ALA A 100 -1.01 6.89 0.18
CA ALA A 100 -1.03 5.47 -0.16
C ALA A 100 0.37 4.83 -0.05
N GLN A 101 1.41 5.55 -0.46
CA GLN A 101 2.81 5.12 -0.31
C GLN A 101 3.18 4.95 1.18
N GLY A 102 2.86 5.94 2.02
CA GLY A 102 3.08 5.83 3.48
C GLY A 102 2.27 4.68 4.11
N THR A 103 1.09 4.38 3.58
CA THR A 103 0.28 3.22 4.02
C THR A 103 0.92 1.90 3.65
N LEU A 104 1.48 1.79 2.44
CA LEU A 104 2.25 0.61 2.01
C LEU A 104 3.46 0.38 2.90
N GLU A 105 4.23 1.42 3.22
CA GLU A 105 5.40 1.32 4.09
C GLU A 105 5.02 0.81 5.49
N ARG A 106 3.95 1.35 6.09
CA ARG A 106 3.41 0.86 7.37
C ARG A 106 2.96 -0.60 7.28
N ALA A 107 2.30 -1.00 6.20
CA ALA A 107 1.87 -2.39 6.00
C ALA A 107 3.07 -3.34 5.88
N GLN A 108 4.12 -2.94 5.16
CA GLN A 108 5.36 -3.70 5.03
C GLN A 108 6.06 -3.87 6.37
N GLN A 109 6.13 -2.80 7.17
CA GLN A 109 6.72 -2.87 8.51
C GLN A 109 5.95 -3.83 9.41
N ARG A 110 4.61 -3.75 9.42
CA ARG A 110 3.76 -4.70 10.17
C ARG A 110 3.95 -6.14 9.73
N ARG A 111 4.11 -6.39 8.43
CA ARG A 111 4.42 -7.73 7.91
C ARG A 111 5.76 -8.24 8.44
N ILE A 112 6.81 -7.40 8.43
CA ILE A 112 8.13 -7.78 8.97
C ILE A 112 8.03 -8.13 10.45
N GLU A 113 7.29 -7.35 11.23
CA GLU A 113 7.07 -7.62 12.66
C GLU A 113 6.28 -8.91 12.88
N ALA A 114 5.21 -9.13 12.12
CA ALA A 114 4.42 -10.36 12.20
C ALA A 114 5.26 -11.60 11.86
N HIS A 115 6.08 -11.53 10.81
CA HIS A 115 6.99 -12.61 10.42
C HIS A 115 8.02 -12.92 11.51
N ARG A 116 8.67 -11.88 12.07
CA ARG A 116 9.63 -12.05 13.17
C ARG A 116 9.01 -12.74 14.38
N GLU A 117 7.78 -12.38 14.71
CA GLU A 117 7.04 -13.00 15.80
C GLU A 117 6.70 -14.47 15.51
N VAL A 118 6.35 -14.82 14.26
CA VAL A 118 6.15 -16.23 13.88
C VAL A 118 7.44 -17.03 14.04
N VAL A 119 8.55 -16.56 13.44
CA VAL A 119 9.86 -17.22 13.51
C VAL A 119 10.28 -17.47 14.96
N LYS A 120 10.16 -16.46 15.83
CA LYS A 120 10.50 -16.60 17.26
C LYS A 120 9.70 -17.70 17.96
N PHE A 121 8.41 -17.82 17.65
CA PHE A 121 7.56 -18.86 18.25
C PHE A 121 7.86 -20.25 17.67
N GLU A 122 8.25 -20.34 16.39
CA GLU A 122 8.67 -21.59 15.77
C GLU A 122 9.99 -22.10 16.38
N GLU A 123 10.98 -21.23 16.56
CA GLU A 123 12.25 -21.57 17.22
C GLU A 123 12.03 -22.03 18.66
N TYR A 124 11.12 -21.37 19.39
CA TYR A 124 10.79 -21.77 20.76
C TYR A 124 10.09 -23.14 20.81
N GLN A 125 9.15 -23.39 19.89
CA GLN A 125 8.49 -24.70 19.76
C GLN A 125 9.50 -25.81 19.45
N GLN A 126 10.43 -25.57 18.52
CA GLN A 126 11.50 -26.53 18.19
C GLN A 126 12.38 -26.85 19.41
N THR A 127 12.71 -25.83 20.21
CA THR A 127 13.49 -26.01 21.43
C THR A 127 12.77 -26.90 22.43
N LEU A 128 11.48 -26.63 22.69
CA LEU A 128 10.67 -27.44 23.60
C LEU A 128 10.50 -28.88 23.12
N ASP A 129 10.32 -29.08 21.81
CA ASP A 129 10.18 -30.42 21.25
C ASP A 129 11.50 -31.20 21.34
N ALA A 130 12.65 -30.52 21.19
CA ALA A 130 13.96 -31.13 21.41
C ALA A 130 14.19 -31.51 22.88
N GLU A 131 13.78 -30.67 23.83
CA GLU A 131 13.85 -30.98 25.27
C GLU A 131 12.96 -32.18 25.62
N ARG A 132 11.72 -32.20 25.14
CA ARG A 132 10.79 -33.33 25.34
C ARG A 132 11.33 -34.64 24.80
N LEU A 133 12.00 -34.60 23.64
CA LEU A 133 12.63 -35.79 23.06
C LEU A 133 13.78 -36.30 23.95
N ARG A 134 14.63 -35.40 24.45
CA ARG A 134 15.72 -35.76 25.38
C ARG A 134 15.18 -36.33 26.69
N ASP A 135 14.10 -35.77 27.22
CA ASP A 135 13.44 -36.27 28.44
C ASP A 135 12.82 -37.65 28.23
N ALA A 136 12.21 -37.88 27.06
CA ALA A 136 11.66 -39.19 26.71
C ALA A 136 12.76 -40.24 26.59
N GLN A 137 13.87 -39.94 25.91
CA GLN A 137 15.03 -40.82 25.79
C GLN A 137 15.62 -41.17 27.17
N ARG A 138 15.80 -40.17 28.05
CA ARG A 138 16.28 -40.42 29.41
C ARG A 138 15.36 -41.35 30.22
N LYS A 139 14.05 -41.19 30.09
CA LYS A 139 13.09 -42.08 30.75
C LYS A 139 13.14 -43.50 30.21
N GLU A 140 13.26 -43.67 28.89
CA GLU A 140 13.41 -44.99 28.28
C GLU A 140 14.69 -45.70 28.74
N ASP A 141 15.80 -44.96 28.87
CA ASP A 141 17.06 -45.49 29.40
C ASP A 141 16.92 -45.90 30.88
N GLU A 142 16.32 -45.04 31.73
CA GLU A 142 16.03 -45.33 33.15
C GLU A 142 15.15 -46.58 33.31
N GLU A 143 14.07 -46.68 32.54
CA GLU A 143 13.18 -47.85 32.56
C GLU A 143 13.91 -49.14 32.14
N THR A 144 14.80 -49.03 31.15
CA THR A 144 15.60 -50.18 30.69
C THR A 144 16.59 -50.62 31.77
N GLU A 145 17.26 -49.69 32.43
CA GLU A 145 18.18 -49.97 33.55
C GLU A 145 17.45 -50.61 34.75
N ASP A 146 16.26 -50.13 35.10
CA ASP A 146 15.44 -50.69 36.17
C ASP A 146 14.96 -52.12 35.85
N VAL A 147 14.53 -52.37 34.62
CA VAL A 147 14.14 -53.73 34.17
C VAL A 147 15.33 -54.68 34.25
N VAL A 148 16.52 -54.24 33.81
CA VAL A 148 17.76 -55.03 33.88
C VAL A 148 18.15 -55.28 35.34
N SER A 149 18.17 -54.24 36.17
CA SER A 149 18.52 -54.32 37.61
C SER A 149 17.59 -55.22 38.40
N SER A 150 16.28 -55.18 38.12
CA SER A 150 15.29 -56.04 38.79
C SER A 150 15.47 -57.52 38.44
N ARG A 151 15.88 -57.85 37.19
CA ARG A 151 16.17 -59.23 36.76
C ARG A 151 17.41 -59.83 37.43
N PHE A 152 18.35 -59.00 37.86
CA PHE A 152 19.56 -59.44 38.56
C PHE A 152 19.42 -59.50 40.10
N ARG A 153 18.28 -59.09 40.67
CA ARG A 153 18.00 -59.13 42.13
C ARG A 153 17.13 -60.30 42.60
N THR A 154 16.71 -61.19 41.70
CA THR A 154 16.10 -62.51 42.00
C THR A 154 17.11 -63.62 41.84
#